data_AF-A0AAD8F999-F1
#
_entry.id   AF-A0AAD8F999-F1
#
_cell.length_a   1.000
_cell.length_b   1.000
_cell.length_c   1.000
_cell.angle_alpha   90.00
_cell.angle_beta   90.00
_cell.angle_gamma   90.00
#
_symmetry.space_group_name_H-M   'P 1'
#
loop_
_entity.id
_entity.type
_entity.pdbx_description
1 polymer ?
#
loop_
_entity_poly.entity_id
_entity_poly.type
_entity_poly.pdbx_seq_one_letter_code
_entity_poly.pdbx_strand_id
1 'polypeptide(L)'
;TPSGSSRRRARGRMYGMLFESIQFFIKQDYGTDIWSTVLEAAGIPNVIFIPHKTYPDEWMVNLAKATCQTLSNQNLNEVMLYFGTCFVNFCCKFSYDKILRLAGRNYRDFLNEIDNVHETIRFSHPKMQSPSFIVQSEDRNGCILIYRSMRTGFTYYVIGQLMQCAKMFFKVDVEIKVLEEIVTDKGCHVTFRLDYDNIGYTPPVGKGDSGVYLSSYPEIKSSTFFKLFPFCLVFNSKMKIIGAGGNLASLLRSQDLLGATVTDMFSLRRPLVDFTWTNTMCLQKVIFEVEWRKEEIQKDNSTLKPRRLGDEKPHSKRLLLRGQMKYIKDWDAIAFLCTPLLGNLDDMLKTGIYLHDLNMFDNSRDLVLAGQQCASDLEYSMEKASGSDTMFERLICRSNSIE
;
A
#
# COMPACT_ATOMS: atom_id res chain seq x y z
N THR A 1 -1.32 -35.80 30.25
CA THR A 1 -1.55 -34.35 30.03
C THR A 1 -0.51 -33.59 30.83
N PRO A 2 0.05 -32.47 30.33
CA PRO A 2 -0.58 -31.50 29.44
C PRO A 2 0.12 -31.34 28.08
N SER A 3 -0.67 -31.46 27.02
CA SER A 3 -0.35 -30.96 25.68
C SER A 3 -0.57 -29.45 25.67
N GLY A 4 0.48 -28.68 25.95
CA GLY A 4 0.50 -27.24 25.73
C GLY A 4 0.65 -26.94 24.25
N SER A 5 -0.45 -26.82 23.52
CA SER A 5 -0.48 -26.27 22.17
C SER A 5 -0.21 -24.76 22.24
N SER A 6 1.07 -24.40 22.35
CA SER A 6 1.54 -23.06 22.02
C SER A 6 1.14 -22.78 20.58
N ARG A 7 0.07 -22.00 20.40
CA ARG A 7 -0.30 -21.41 19.10
C ARG A 7 0.88 -20.56 18.65
N ARG A 8 1.75 -21.13 17.82
CA ARG A 8 2.83 -20.44 17.12
C ARG A 8 2.24 -19.20 16.44
N ARG A 9 2.54 -18.03 17.00
CA ARG A 9 2.34 -16.72 16.37
C ARG A 9 2.84 -16.83 14.93
N ALA A 10 2.00 -16.53 13.94
CA ALA A 10 2.39 -16.61 12.54
C ALA A 10 3.65 -15.76 12.34
N ARG A 11 4.80 -16.40 12.09
CA ARG A 11 6.10 -15.72 11.98
C ARG A 11 6.06 -14.75 10.82
N GLY A 12 6.26 -13.46 11.10
CA GLY A 12 6.33 -12.44 10.06
C GLY A 12 7.52 -12.71 9.14
N ARG A 13 7.37 -12.37 7.86
CA ARG A 13 8.47 -12.46 6.89
C ARG A 13 8.87 -11.07 6.42
N MET A 14 10.16 -10.84 6.21
CA MET A 14 10.76 -9.60 5.72
C MET A 14 11.54 -9.87 4.44
N TYR A 15 11.60 -8.90 3.54
CA TYR A 15 12.36 -9.04 2.29
C TYR A 15 13.87 -8.99 2.53
N GLY A 16 14.62 -9.74 1.72
CA GLY A 16 16.07 -9.82 1.74
C GLY A 16 16.75 -8.48 1.55
N MET A 17 16.12 -7.55 0.81
CA MET A 17 16.63 -6.21 0.57
C MET A 17 16.93 -5.46 1.88
N LEU A 18 16.13 -5.69 2.93
CA LEU A 18 16.33 -5.10 4.25
C LEU A 18 17.64 -5.62 4.86
N PHE A 19 17.87 -6.93 4.80
CA PHE A 19 19.07 -7.58 5.33
C PHE A 19 20.33 -7.28 4.52
N GLU A 20 20.19 -7.22 3.19
CA GLU A 20 21.27 -6.85 2.27
C GLU A 20 21.75 -5.42 2.53
N SER A 21 20.84 -4.50 2.86
CA SER A 21 21.22 -3.13 3.22
C SER A 21 22.17 -3.09 4.43
N ILE A 22 21.87 -3.89 5.45
CA ILE A 22 22.69 -3.98 6.67
C ILE A 22 24.03 -4.64 6.38
N GLN A 23 24.01 -5.75 5.64
CA GLN A 23 25.23 -6.42 5.19
C GLN A 23 26.15 -5.45 4.43
N PHE A 24 25.58 -4.64 3.53
CA PHE A 24 26.35 -3.70 2.72
C PHE A 24 27.05 -2.66 3.60
N PHE A 25 26.32 -2.01 4.52
CA PHE A 25 26.88 -0.95 5.36
C PHE A 25 27.81 -1.46 6.46
N ILE A 26 27.51 -2.61 7.10
CA ILE A 26 28.44 -3.19 8.08
C ILE A 26 29.75 -3.58 7.41
N LYS A 27 29.71 -4.16 6.21
CA LYS A 27 30.94 -4.47 5.46
C LYS A 27 31.71 -3.22 5.06
N GLN A 28 31.01 -2.13 4.74
CA GLN A 28 31.65 -0.86 4.38
C GLN A 28 32.29 -0.18 5.58
N ASP A 29 31.61 -0.14 6.73
CA ASP A 29 32.04 0.64 7.90
C ASP A 29 32.99 -0.16 8.82
N TYR A 30 32.82 -1.49 8.90
CA TYR A 30 33.51 -2.37 9.86
C TYR A 30 34.25 -3.55 9.20
N GLY A 31 34.12 -3.74 7.89
CA GLY A 31 34.79 -4.82 7.16
C GLY A 31 34.04 -6.16 7.15
N THR A 32 34.54 -7.10 6.35
CA THR A 32 33.90 -8.41 6.10
C THR A 32 34.02 -9.38 7.27
N ASP A 33 35.04 -9.23 8.09
CA ASP A 33 35.33 -10.15 9.19
C ASP A 33 34.33 -9.93 10.33
N ILE A 34 34.08 -8.68 10.69
CA ILE A 34 33.07 -8.29 11.69
C ILE A 34 31.68 -8.76 11.25
N TRP A 35 31.33 -8.62 9.97
CA TRP A 35 30.06 -9.12 9.46
C TRP A 35 29.91 -10.65 9.62
N SER A 36 30.98 -11.40 9.39
CA SER A 36 30.98 -12.86 9.57
C SER A 36 30.76 -13.24 11.04
N THR A 37 31.45 -12.56 11.97
CA THR A 37 31.24 -12.73 13.42
C THR A 37 29.82 -12.38 13.86
N VAL A 38 29.23 -11.32 13.30
CA VAL A 38 27.83 -10.93 13.58
C VAL A 38 26.85 -12.00 13.10
N LEU A 39 27.07 -12.60 11.92
CA LEU A 39 26.23 -13.69 11.41
C LEU A 39 26.29 -14.94 12.29
N GLU A 40 27.49 -15.30 12.76
CA GLU A 40 27.68 -16.42 13.70
C GLU A 40 26.96 -16.16 15.03
N ALA A 41 27.16 -14.98 15.62
CA ALA A 41 26.50 -14.58 16.87
C ALA A 41 24.97 -14.48 16.74
N ALA A 42 24.46 -14.11 15.57
CA ALA A 42 23.02 -14.06 15.29
C ALA A 42 22.39 -15.45 15.06
N GLY A 43 23.19 -16.51 14.97
CA GLY A 43 22.73 -17.88 14.68
C GLY A 43 22.33 -18.09 13.22
N ILE A 44 22.89 -17.32 12.30
CA ILE A 44 22.56 -17.33 10.86
C ILE A 44 23.88 -17.46 10.03
N PRO A 45 24.67 -18.53 10.22
CA PRO A 45 25.95 -18.66 9.55
C PRO A 45 25.78 -18.88 8.03
N ASN A 46 26.72 -18.33 7.25
CA ASN A 46 26.84 -18.56 5.80
C ASN A 46 25.62 -18.19 4.93
N VAL A 47 24.81 -17.23 5.37
CA VAL A 47 23.66 -16.77 4.60
C VAL A 47 24.02 -15.62 3.67
N ILE A 48 23.61 -15.76 2.42
CA ILE A 48 23.60 -14.69 1.42
C ILE A 48 22.16 -14.19 1.27
N PHE A 49 21.97 -12.89 1.47
CA PHE A 49 20.66 -12.27 1.35
C PHE A 49 20.32 -11.97 -0.11
N ILE A 50 19.17 -12.46 -0.57
CA ILE A 50 18.68 -12.23 -1.93
C ILE A 50 17.52 -11.22 -1.84
N PRO A 51 17.59 -10.05 -2.52
CA PRO A 51 16.67 -8.94 -2.29
C PRO A 51 15.18 -9.31 -2.34
N HIS A 52 14.74 -10.09 -3.34
CA HIS A 52 13.35 -10.48 -3.53
C HIS A 52 12.92 -11.74 -2.74
N LYS A 53 13.82 -12.39 -2.00
CA LYS A 53 13.48 -13.53 -1.13
C LYS A 53 12.98 -13.01 0.22
N THR A 54 12.10 -13.77 0.87
CA THR A 54 11.61 -13.40 2.21
C THR A 54 12.21 -14.29 3.30
N TYR A 55 12.57 -13.69 4.42
CA TYR A 55 13.24 -14.29 5.58
C TYR A 55 12.45 -14.01 6.86
N PRO A 56 12.64 -14.78 7.95
CA PRO A 56 11.97 -14.53 9.23
C PRO A 56 12.31 -13.13 9.78
N ASP A 57 11.31 -12.43 10.31
CA ASP A 57 11.48 -11.10 10.92
C ASP A 57 12.33 -11.13 12.22
N GLU A 58 12.28 -12.24 12.97
CA GLU A 58 13.13 -12.50 14.15
C GLU A 58 14.64 -12.26 13.86
N TRP A 59 15.08 -12.50 12.62
CA TRP A 59 16.47 -12.33 12.22
C TRP A 59 16.94 -10.88 12.30
N MET A 60 16.04 -9.91 12.08
CA MET A 60 16.41 -8.49 12.14
C MET A 60 16.81 -8.09 13.57
N VAL A 61 16.00 -8.52 14.55
CA VAL A 61 16.28 -8.26 15.97
C VAL A 61 17.51 -9.04 16.44
N ASN A 62 17.68 -10.29 15.98
CA ASN A 62 18.86 -11.10 16.31
C ASN A 62 20.15 -10.49 15.74
N LEU A 63 20.12 -9.98 14.51
CA LEU A 63 21.24 -9.27 13.91
C LEU A 63 21.57 -7.99 14.67
N ALA A 64 20.55 -7.22 15.10
CA ALA A 64 20.78 -6.02 15.90
C ALA A 64 21.43 -6.35 17.26
N LYS A 65 20.96 -7.41 17.94
CA LYS A 65 21.56 -7.89 19.19
C LYS A 65 23.00 -8.40 19.00
N ALA A 66 23.25 -9.17 17.95
CA ALA A 66 24.59 -9.67 17.63
C ALA A 66 25.54 -8.52 17.30
N THR A 67 25.09 -7.54 16.50
CA THR A 67 25.87 -6.34 16.17
C THR A 67 26.21 -5.53 17.42
N CYS A 68 25.25 -5.35 18.32
CA CYS A 68 25.45 -4.73 19.63
C CYS A 68 26.52 -5.46 20.47
N GLN A 69 26.47 -6.79 20.51
CA GLN A 69 27.44 -7.61 21.24
C GLN A 69 28.85 -7.53 20.63
N THR A 70 28.97 -7.61 19.31
CA THR A 70 30.26 -7.60 18.61
C THR A 70 30.93 -6.23 18.66
N LEU A 71 30.16 -5.14 18.55
CA LEU A 71 30.69 -3.77 18.54
C LEU A 71 30.89 -3.18 19.96
N SER A 72 30.50 -3.91 21.01
CA SER A 72 30.75 -3.65 22.45
C SER A 72 30.31 -2.30 23.04
N ASN A 73 29.91 -1.32 22.24
CA ASN A 73 29.69 0.08 22.67
C ASN A 73 28.36 0.69 22.19
N GLN A 74 27.45 -0.08 21.60
CA GLN A 74 26.23 0.47 20.98
C GLN A 74 24.98 -0.05 21.66
N ASN A 75 24.04 0.84 22.01
CA ASN A 75 22.73 0.43 22.52
C ASN A 75 21.91 -0.23 21.39
N LEU A 76 21.06 -1.22 21.70
CA LEU A 76 20.20 -1.88 20.71
C LEU A 76 19.37 -0.86 19.91
N ASN A 77 18.88 0.18 20.59
CA ASN A 77 18.11 1.26 19.97
C ASN A 77 18.93 2.07 18.96
N GLU A 78 20.21 2.34 19.27
CA GLU A 78 21.14 3.05 18.37
C GLU A 78 21.47 2.20 17.14
N VAL A 79 21.70 0.89 17.33
CA VAL A 79 21.93 -0.05 16.23
C VAL A 79 20.70 -0.11 15.32
N MET A 80 19.49 -0.18 15.90
CA MET A 80 18.25 -0.18 15.11
C MET A 80 18.05 1.13 14.35
N LEU A 81 18.38 2.28 14.96
CA LEU A 81 18.37 3.58 14.31
C LEU A 81 19.37 3.63 13.15
N TYR A 82 20.59 3.16 13.37
CA TYR A 82 21.61 3.02 12.33
C TYR A 82 21.14 2.14 11.17
N PHE A 83 20.53 0.98 11.44
CA PHE A 83 19.95 0.11 10.42
C PHE A 83 18.85 0.80 9.60
N GLY A 84 18.02 1.63 10.24
CA GLY A 84 17.01 2.44 9.55
C GLY A 84 17.65 3.43 8.56
N THR A 85 18.70 4.12 9.01
CA THR A 85 19.48 5.05 8.20
C THR A 85 20.16 4.36 7.01
N CYS A 86 20.80 3.20 7.26
CA CYS A 86 21.41 2.38 6.23
C CYS A 86 20.41 1.96 5.16
N PHE A 87 19.21 1.55 5.55
CA PHE A 87 18.18 1.13 4.60
C PHE A 87 17.80 2.24 3.62
N VAL A 88 17.55 3.45 4.10
CA VAL A 88 17.19 4.59 3.22
C VAL A 88 18.33 4.92 2.24
N ASN A 89 19.58 4.89 2.72
CA ASN A 89 20.75 5.08 1.86
C ASN A 89 20.89 3.97 0.81
N PHE A 90 20.56 2.73 1.18
CA PHE A 90 20.59 1.58 0.28
C PHE A 90 19.49 1.64 -0.78
N CYS A 91 18.27 2.07 -0.43
CA CYS A 91 17.16 2.22 -1.36
C CYS A 91 17.49 3.12 -2.56
N CYS A 92 18.37 4.09 -2.38
CA CYS A 92 18.82 4.97 -3.46
C CYS A 92 19.58 4.23 -4.56
N LYS A 93 20.20 3.07 -4.26
CA LYS A 93 20.86 2.23 -5.28
C LYS A 93 19.89 1.52 -6.21
N PHE A 94 18.67 1.26 -5.74
CA PHE A 94 17.61 0.59 -6.51
C PHE A 94 16.70 1.58 -7.24
N SER A 95 17.13 2.83 -7.41
CA SER A 95 16.36 3.89 -8.06
C SER A 95 15.01 4.22 -7.39
N TYR A 96 14.84 3.85 -6.10
CA TYR A 96 13.68 4.27 -5.31
C TYR A 96 13.81 5.73 -4.81
N ASP A 97 14.98 6.34 -4.93
CA ASP A 97 15.25 7.74 -4.58
C ASP A 97 14.28 8.69 -5.29
N LYS A 98 13.99 8.45 -6.57
CA LYS A 98 13.07 9.27 -7.37
C LYS A 98 11.65 9.22 -6.80
N ILE A 99 11.16 8.02 -6.46
CA ILE A 99 9.81 7.85 -5.89
C ILE A 99 9.72 8.55 -4.53
N LEU A 100 10.72 8.34 -3.67
CA LEU A 100 10.76 8.96 -2.35
C LEU A 100 10.85 10.49 -2.42
N ARG A 101 11.63 11.03 -3.36
CA ARG A 101 11.75 12.49 -3.57
C ARG A 101 10.49 13.10 -4.18
N LEU A 102 9.80 12.38 -5.06
CA LEU A 102 8.59 12.87 -5.73
C LEU A 102 7.32 12.71 -4.88
N ALA A 103 7.39 11.95 -3.78
CA ALA A 103 6.24 11.71 -2.91
C ALA A 103 5.74 12.98 -2.17
N GLY A 104 6.54 14.04 -2.09
CA GLY A 104 6.11 15.28 -1.45
C GLY A 104 6.95 16.49 -1.84
N ARG A 105 6.36 17.68 -1.79
CA ARG A 105 7.11 18.95 -1.95
C ARG A 105 7.82 19.30 -0.65
N ASN A 106 7.12 19.15 0.47
CA ASN A 106 7.64 19.34 1.82
C ASN A 106 7.64 18.00 2.57
N TYR A 107 8.40 17.93 3.67
CA TYR A 107 8.49 16.71 4.49
C TYR A 107 7.12 16.27 5.03
N ARG A 108 6.25 17.22 5.40
CA ARG A 108 4.84 16.96 5.76
C ARG A 108 4.05 16.20 4.70
N ASP A 109 4.29 16.48 3.42
CA ASP A 109 3.54 15.87 2.32
C ASP A 109 4.03 14.43 2.13
N PHE A 110 5.34 14.24 2.22
CA PHE A 110 5.96 12.92 2.24
C PHE A 110 5.38 12.04 3.35
N LEU A 111 5.28 12.54 4.59
CA LEU A 111 4.72 11.79 5.72
C LEU A 111 3.29 11.30 5.46
N ASN A 112 2.50 12.11 4.75
CA ASN A 112 1.13 11.76 4.36
C ASN A 112 1.07 10.75 3.21
N GLU A 113 2.12 10.66 2.40
CA GLU A 113 2.18 9.83 1.19
C GLU A 113 2.93 8.50 1.41
N ILE A 114 3.53 8.26 2.57
CA ILE A 114 4.32 7.04 2.86
C ILE A 114 3.53 5.76 2.55
N ASP A 115 2.26 5.71 2.96
CA ASP A 115 1.41 4.52 2.74
C ASP A 115 1.17 4.27 1.24
N ASN A 116 1.02 5.34 0.44
CA ASN A 116 0.84 5.25 -1.01
C ASN A 116 2.16 4.86 -1.73
N VAL A 117 3.31 5.32 -1.22
CA VAL A 117 4.63 4.86 -1.68
C VAL A 117 4.80 3.36 -1.42
N HIS A 118 4.42 2.87 -0.24
CA HIS A 118 4.45 1.44 0.05
C HIS A 118 3.54 0.64 -0.88
N GLU A 119 2.33 1.12 -1.15
CA GLU A 119 1.43 0.47 -2.11
C GLU A 119 2.07 0.41 -3.52
N THR A 120 2.77 1.47 -3.94
CA THR A 120 3.51 1.49 -5.21
C THR A 120 4.65 0.47 -5.22
N ILE A 121 5.46 0.41 -4.16
CA ILE A 121 6.57 -0.55 -4.05
C ILE A 121 6.04 -2.01 -4.06
N ARG A 122 4.82 -2.24 -3.58
CA ARG A 122 4.21 -3.57 -3.53
C ARG A 122 4.00 -4.20 -4.89
N PHE A 123 3.90 -3.43 -5.98
CA PHE A 123 3.88 -3.99 -7.33
C PHE A 123 5.16 -4.79 -7.64
N SER A 124 6.31 -4.31 -7.17
CA SER A 124 7.59 -5.03 -7.26
C SER A 124 7.80 -6.04 -6.12
N HIS A 125 7.12 -5.85 -4.99
CA HIS A 125 7.25 -6.67 -3.78
C HIS A 125 5.88 -7.17 -3.25
N PRO A 126 5.22 -8.14 -3.91
CA PRO A 126 3.83 -8.50 -3.63
C PRO A 126 3.55 -9.05 -2.22
N LYS A 127 4.57 -9.66 -1.59
CA LYS A 127 4.48 -10.26 -0.24
C LYS A 127 4.77 -9.24 0.86
N MET A 128 4.93 -7.96 0.53
CA MET A 128 5.32 -6.93 1.48
C MET A 128 4.16 -6.65 2.43
N GLN A 129 4.40 -6.79 3.73
CA GLN A 129 3.50 -6.28 4.76
C GLN A 129 4.06 -4.94 5.24
N SER A 130 3.57 -3.86 4.64
CA SER A 130 3.95 -2.50 5.01
C SER A 130 3.29 -2.10 6.33
N PRO A 131 3.99 -1.31 7.17
CA PRO A 131 3.34 -0.58 8.24
C PRO A 131 2.49 0.57 7.68
N SER A 132 1.60 1.11 8.50
CA SER A 132 0.78 2.29 8.19
C SER A 132 1.23 3.50 8.98
N PHE A 133 1.24 4.65 8.32
CA PHE A 133 1.62 5.95 8.86
C PHE A 133 0.46 6.93 8.78
N ILE A 134 0.04 7.46 9.92
CA ILE A 134 -1.12 8.34 10.01
C ILE A 134 -0.69 9.64 10.69
N VAL A 135 -0.74 10.74 9.96
CA VAL A 135 -0.52 12.07 10.55
C VAL A 135 -1.80 12.50 11.28
N GLN A 136 -1.74 12.53 12.61
CA GLN A 136 -2.89 12.85 13.46
C GLN A 136 -3.13 14.35 13.54
N SER A 137 -2.07 15.13 13.73
CA SER A 137 -2.11 16.58 13.82
C SER A 137 -0.83 17.20 13.31
N GLU A 138 -0.93 18.41 12.77
CA GLU A 138 0.18 19.17 12.20
C GLU A 138 0.19 20.57 12.83
N ASP A 139 1.38 21.11 13.08
CA ASP A 139 1.60 22.49 13.51
C ASP A 139 2.84 23.08 12.81
N ARG A 140 3.15 24.35 13.10
CA ARG A 140 4.30 25.07 12.51
C ARG A 140 5.65 24.44 12.87
N ASN A 141 5.72 23.74 14.00
CA ASN A 141 6.95 23.18 14.54
C ASN A 141 7.00 21.64 14.37
N GLY A 142 6.12 21.08 13.52
CA GLY A 142 6.17 19.67 13.13
C GLY A 142 4.80 18.99 13.13
N CYS A 143 4.74 17.74 13.57
CA CYS A 143 3.51 16.94 13.56
C CYS A 143 3.51 15.77 14.56
N ILE A 144 2.32 15.25 14.84
CA ILE A 144 2.12 13.99 15.55
C ILE A 144 1.83 12.89 14.51
N LEU A 145 2.68 11.86 14.51
CA LEU A 145 2.62 10.73 13.59
C LEU A 145 2.32 9.45 14.35
N ILE A 146 1.26 8.76 13.96
CA ILE A 146 0.91 7.44 14.48
C ILE A 146 1.44 6.38 13.51
N TYR A 147 2.32 5.53 14.02
CA TYR A 147 2.83 4.36 13.36
C TYR A 147 2.07 3.12 13.81
N ARG A 148 1.55 2.34 12.85
CA ARG A 148 0.88 1.06 13.10
C ARG A 148 1.57 -0.05 12.34
N SER A 149 1.89 -1.15 13.03
CA SER A 149 2.56 -2.29 12.41
C SER A 149 2.15 -3.60 13.05
N MET A 150 2.12 -4.68 12.27
CA MET A 150 1.95 -6.03 12.83
C MET A 150 3.22 -6.53 13.55
N ARG A 151 4.37 -5.88 13.30
CA ARG A 151 5.68 -6.24 13.87
C ARG A 151 5.99 -5.36 15.08
N THR A 152 6.61 -5.96 16.09
CA THR A 152 7.01 -5.32 17.36
C THR A 152 8.54 -5.17 17.42
N GLY A 153 9.05 -4.11 18.07
CA GLY A 153 10.49 -3.90 18.24
C GLY A 153 11.19 -3.13 17.10
N PHE A 154 10.43 -2.51 16.20
CA PHE A 154 10.95 -1.75 15.04
C PHE A 154 10.87 -0.23 15.22
N THR A 155 10.55 0.23 16.43
CA THR A 155 10.31 1.64 16.75
C THR A 155 11.49 2.53 16.35
N TYR A 156 12.70 2.23 16.85
CA TYR A 156 13.91 2.99 16.52
C TYR A 156 14.39 2.80 15.09
N TYR A 157 14.09 1.66 14.47
CA TYR A 157 14.36 1.43 13.06
C TYR A 157 13.59 2.39 12.17
N VAL A 158 12.30 2.60 12.46
CA VAL A 158 11.46 3.56 11.75
C VAL A 158 11.90 5.00 12.02
N ILE A 159 12.31 5.32 13.26
CA ILE A 159 12.88 6.64 13.58
C ILE A 159 14.09 6.94 12.68
N GLY A 160 15.04 6.00 12.55
CA GLY A 160 16.21 6.17 11.68
C GLY A 160 15.82 6.39 10.21
N GLN A 161 14.83 5.66 9.71
CA GLN A 161 14.32 5.87 8.35
C GLN A 161 13.71 7.26 8.17
N LEU A 162 12.83 7.69 9.09
CA LEU A 162 12.15 8.98 9.02
C LEU A 162 13.14 10.14 9.07
N MET A 163 14.13 10.09 9.97
CA MET A 163 15.19 11.08 10.08
C MET A 163 16.05 11.13 8.82
N GLN A 164 16.47 9.97 8.30
CA GLN A 164 17.32 9.92 7.12
C GLN A 164 16.59 10.41 5.86
N CYS A 165 15.30 10.07 5.70
CA CYS A 165 14.48 10.61 4.62
C CYS A 165 14.36 12.14 4.68
N ALA A 166 14.15 12.70 5.88
CA ALA A 166 14.05 14.15 6.08
C ALA A 166 15.35 14.86 5.68
N LYS A 167 16.48 14.35 6.18
CA LYS A 167 17.81 14.92 5.91
C LYS A 167 18.20 14.79 4.45
N MET A 168 18.03 13.61 3.86
CA MET A 168 18.50 13.30 2.52
C MET A 168 17.66 13.96 1.42
N PHE A 169 16.33 13.86 1.51
CA PHE A 169 15.44 14.30 0.42
C PHE A 169 14.94 15.73 0.59
N PHE A 170 14.70 16.16 1.84
CA PHE A 170 14.07 17.45 2.15
C PHE A 170 15.05 18.46 2.76
N LYS A 171 16.25 18.03 3.16
CA LYS A 171 17.26 18.86 3.85
C LYS A 171 16.69 19.49 5.14
N VAL A 172 15.87 18.73 5.85
CA VAL A 172 15.25 19.13 7.12
C VAL A 172 15.85 18.28 8.23
N ASP A 173 16.34 18.94 9.28
CA ASP A 173 16.71 18.28 10.52
C ASP A 173 15.45 18.07 11.37
N VAL A 174 15.15 16.81 11.68
CA VAL A 174 13.96 16.40 12.43
C VAL A 174 14.40 15.75 13.72
N GLU A 175 13.85 16.21 14.84
CA GLU A 175 13.95 15.52 16.12
C GLU A 175 12.68 14.68 16.33
N ILE A 176 12.83 13.39 16.66
CA ILE A 176 11.70 12.48 16.85
C ILE A 176 11.66 12.00 18.29
N LYS A 177 10.55 12.26 18.98
CA LYS A 177 10.28 11.82 20.36
C LYS A 177 9.16 10.78 20.36
N VAL A 178 9.35 9.70 21.11
CA VAL A 178 8.31 8.69 21.33
C VAL A 178 7.40 9.17 22.45
N LEU A 179 6.12 9.41 22.15
CA LEU A 179 5.13 9.83 23.14
C LEU A 179 4.48 8.63 23.83
N GLU A 180 4.10 7.62 23.04
CA GLU A 180 3.38 6.44 23.52
C GLU A 180 3.73 5.22 22.66
N GLU A 181 3.92 4.06 23.30
CA GLU A 181 4.11 2.78 22.63
C GLU A 181 3.15 1.75 23.22
N ILE A 182 2.16 1.34 22.43
CA ILE A 182 1.14 0.36 22.79
C ILE A 182 1.40 -0.92 21.99
N VAL A 183 1.83 -1.97 22.69
CA VAL A 183 1.95 -3.30 22.10
C VAL A 183 0.66 -4.08 22.37
N THR A 184 -0.01 -4.49 21.30
CA THR A 184 -1.22 -5.30 21.33
C THR A 184 -0.97 -6.68 20.72
N ASP A 185 -1.87 -7.63 20.97
CA ASP A 185 -1.79 -8.96 20.36
C ASP A 185 -1.81 -8.93 18.82
N LYS A 186 -2.39 -7.86 18.24
CA LYS A 186 -2.52 -7.66 16.78
C LYS A 186 -1.37 -6.85 16.17
N GLY A 187 -0.47 -6.26 16.98
CA GLY A 187 0.61 -5.42 16.48
C GLY A 187 1.07 -4.34 17.46
N CYS A 188 1.93 -3.44 16.98
CA CYS A 188 2.42 -2.27 17.70
C CYS A 188 1.77 -0.99 17.16
N HIS A 189 1.37 -0.11 18.07
CA HIS A 189 0.97 1.26 17.78
C HIS A 189 1.92 2.20 18.52
N VAL A 190 2.62 3.06 17.79
CA VAL A 190 3.53 4.04 18.37
C VAL A 190 3.13 5.42 17.93
N THR A 191 3.02 6.34 18.88
CA THR A 191 2.77 7.76 18.62
C THR A 191 4.09 8.51 18.74
N PHE A 192 4.52 9.12 17.64
CA PHE A 192 5.71 9.96 17.57
C PHE A 192 5.34 11.44 17.53
N ARG A 193 6.12 12.26 18.24
CA ARG A 193 6.21 13.69 17.98
C ARG A 193 7.43 13.94 17.10
N LEU A 194 7.20 14.51 15.92
CA LEU A 194 8.27 14.95 15.02
C LEU A 194 8.36 16.46 15.12
N ASP A 195 9.48 16.97 15.62
CA ASP A 195 9.78 18.39 15.74
C ASP A 195 10.68 18.81 14.57
N TYR A 196 10.18 19.71 13.72
CA TYR A 196 10.90 20.24 12.55
C TYR A 196 10.26 21.55 12.06
N ASP A 197 11.01 22.32 11.26
CA ASP A 197 10.48 23.53 10.64
C ASP A 197 9.47 23.17 9.53
N ASN A 198 8.17 23.29 9.86
CA ASN A 198 7.09 22.92 8.97
C ASN A 198 6.67 24.10 8.10
N ILE A 199 7.57 24.55 7.22
CA ILE A 199 7.38 25.70 6.31
C ILE A 199 6.10 25.56 5.47
N GLY A 200 5.76 24.32 5.08
CA GLY A 200 4.56 24.03 4.28
C GLY A 200 3.25 24.02 5.06
N TYR A 201 3.29 24.15 6.40
CA TYR A 201 2.08 24.20 7.21
C TYR A 201 1.39 25.55 7.09
N THR A 202 0.23 25.51 6.47
CA THR A 202 -0.75 26.59 6.58
C THR A 202 -1.65 26.26 7.76
N PRO A 203 -1.65 27.07 8.84
CA PRO A 203 -2.59 26.86 9.92
C PRO A 203 -4.02 26.87 9.35
N PRO A 204 -4.92 25.99 9.83
CA PRO A 204 -6.32 26.07 9.45
C PRO A 204 -6.76 27.50 9.76
N VAL A 205 -7.14 28.23 8.71
CA VAL A 205 -7.51 29.63 8.78
C VAL A 205 -8.56 29.75 9.88
N GLY A 206 -8.12 30.28 11.03
CA GLY A 206 -9.04 30.78 12.04
C GLY A 206 -9.89 31.85 11.37
N LYS A 207 -11.14 32.01 11.80
CA LYS A 207 -12.07 33.03 11.27
C LYS A 207 -11.61 34.50 11.48
N GLY A 208 -10.30 34.78 11.55
CA GLY A 208 -9.72 36.11 11.67
C GLY A 208 -8.47 36.27 10.82
N ASP A 209 -8.52 37.26 9.92
CA ASP A 209 -7.39 38.07 9.46
C ASP A 209 -6.26 37.42 8.66
N SER A 210 -6.62 36.75 7.57
CA SER A 210 -5.83 36.84 6.33
C SER A 210 -6.76 36.63 5.13
N GLY A 211 -7.40 37.73 4.72
CA GLY A 211 -8.20 37.77 3.50
C GLY A 211 -7.35 37.42 2.29
N VAL A 212 -7.89 36.54 1.44
CA VAL A 212 -8.11 36.76 -0.01
C VAL A 212 -8.51 35.46 -0.74
N TYR A 213 -8.41 34.24 -0.17
CA TYR A 213 -8.70 33.02 -0.97
C TYR A 213 -9.62 31.92 -0.40
N LEU A 214 -10.24 32.06 0.77
CA LEU A 214 -11.04 30.95 1.34
C LEU A 214 -12.41 31.32 1.92
N SER A 215 -13.02 32.40 1.45
CA SER A 215 -14.41 32.74 1.83
C SER A 215 -15.36 32.46 0.67
N SER A 216 -16.07 31.34 0.80
CA SER A 216 -17.27 30.94 0.04
C SER A 216 -17.01 30.52 -1.41
N TYR A 217 -16.52 29.29 -1.60
CA TYR A 217 -16.87 28.57 -2.83
C TYR A 217 -18.40 28.45 -2.88
N PRO A 218 -19.02 28.66 -4.06
CA PRO A 218 -20.45 28.47 -4.21
C PRO A 218 -20.82 27.03 -3.86
N GLU A 219 -21.91 26.86 -3.11
CA GLU A 219 -22.41 25.55 -2.72
C GLU A 219 -22.74 24.73 -3.97
N ILE A 220 -22.19 23.52 -4.05
CA ILE A 220 -22.45 22.60 -5.15
C ILE A 220 -23.63 21.72 -4.74
N LYS A 221 -24.69 21.70 -5.56
CA LYS A 221 -25.81 20.77 -5.38
C LYS A 221 -25.31 19.32 -5.40
N SER A 222 -25.83 18.47 -4.52
CA SER A 222 -25.50 17.04 -4.46
C SER A 222 -25.68 16.34 -5.81
N SER A 223 -26.71 16.71 -6.59
CA SER A 223 -26.93 16.17 -7.93
C SER A 223 -25.79 16.48 -8.91
N THR A 224 -25.14 17.63 -8.79
CA THR A 224 -23.94 17.97 -9.59
C THR A 224 -22.75 17.13 -9.15
N PHE A 225 -22.58 16.92 -7.85
CA PHE A 225 -21.51 16.06 -7.31
C PHE A 225 -21.62 14.62 -7.84
N PHE A 226 -22.80 14.00 -7.79
CA PHE A 226 -23.00 12.62 -8.29
C PHE A 226 -22.91 12.50 -9.82
N LYS A 227 -23.10 13.60 -10.56
CA LYS A 227 -22.85 13.65 -12.01
C LYS A 227 -21.36 13.75 -12.32
N LEU A 228 -20.61 14.51 -11.53
CA LEU A 228 -19.16 14.62 -11.68
C LEU A 228 -18.47 13.32 -11.28
N PHE A 229 -18.94 12.64 -10.24
CA PHE A 229 -18.37 11.39 -9.75
C PHE A 229 -19.37 10.22 -9.93
N PRO A 230 -19.48 9.65 -11.15
CA PRO A 230 -20.42 8.57 -11.44
C PRO A 230 -20.08 7.26 -10.71
N PHE A 231 -18.80 7.06 -10.41
CA PHE A 231 -18.31 6.01 -9.51
C PHE A 231 -17.98 6.63 -8.15
N CYS A 232 -19.01 6.81 -7.33
CA CYS A 232 -18.82 7.16 -5.93
C CYS A 232 -19.81 6.43 -5.03
N LEU A 233 -19.43 6.21 -3.79
CA LEU A 233 -20.26 5.60 -2.76
C LEU A 233 -20.23 6.49 -1.52
N VAL A 234 -21.39 6.85 -0.97
CA VAL A 234 -21.50 7.71 0.20
C VAL A 234 -22.20 6.94 1.31
N PHE A 235 -21.58 6.88 2.49
CA PHE A 235 -22.11 6.18 3.66
C PHE A 235 -21.89 6.95 4.96
N ASN A 236 -22.79 6.72 5.92
CA ASN A 236 -22.79 7.43 7.20
C ASN A 236 -21.97 6.70 8.29
N SER A 237 -21.96 7.28 9.49
CA SER A 237 -21.28 6.74 10.68
C SER A 237 -21.72 5.33 11.11
N LYS A 238 -22.91 4.89 10.70
CA LYS A 238 -23.43 3.53 10.92
C LYS A 238 -23.05 2.55 9.82
N MET A 239 -22.13 2.93 8.92
CA MET A 239 -21.74 2.15 7.74
C MET A 239 -22.91 1.83 6.80
N LYS A 240 -23.96 2.67 6.78
CA LYS A 240 -25.08 2.52 5.85
C LYS A 240 -24.90 3.42 4.64
N ILE A 241 -25.16 2.86 3.46
CA ILE A 241 -25.08 3.60 2.20
C ILE A 241 -26.24 4.58 2.11
N ILE A 242 -25.93 5.87 1.97
CA ILE A 242 -26.91 6.96 1.83
C ILE A 242 -27.00 7.46 0.39
N GLY A 243 -25.99 7.21 -0.43
CA GLY A 243 -25.97 7.67 -1.82
C GLY A 243 -24.90 6.94 -2.65
N ALA A 244 -25.09 6.95 -3.96
CA ALA A 244 -24.14 6.40 -4.92
C ALA A 244 -24.21 7.19 -6.23
N GLY A 245 -23.10 7.23 -6.95
CA GLY A 245 -23.04 7.80 -8.30
C GLY A 245 -23.90 7.01 -9.29
N GLY A 246 -24.35 7.68 -10.35
CA GLY A 246 -25.34 7.12 -11.29
C GLY A 246 -24.89 5.81 -11.95
N ASN A 247 -23.62 5.73 -12.38
CA ASN A 247 -23.11 4.54 -13.07
C ASN A 247 -22.91 3.38 -12.09
N LEU A 248 -22.41 3.66 -10.88
CA LEU A 248 -22.29 2.65 -9.83
C LEU A 248 -23.67 2.12 -9.43
N ALA A 249 -24.66 3.00 -9.24
CA ALA A 249 -26.02 2.62 -8.89
C ALA A 249 -26.72 1.83 -10.01
N SER A 250 -26.48 2.18 -11.28
CA SER A 250 -26.96 1.43 -12.45
C SER A 250 -26.35 0.02 -12.49
N LEU A 251 -25.03 -0.08 -12.33
CA LEU A 251 -24.29 -1.34 -12.37
C LEU A 251 -24.69 -2.29 -11.23
N LEU A 252 -24.92 -1.76 -10.03
CA LEU A 252 -25.21 -2.53 -8.83
C LEU A 252 -26.71 -2.72 -8.54
N ARG A 253 -27.60 -2.15 -9.38
CA ARG A 253 -29.06 -2.05 -9.16
C ARG A 253 -29.41 -1.26 -7.90
N SER A 254 -29.84 -0.02 -8.09
CA SER A 254 -30.07 0.98 -7.03
C SER A 254 -30.97 0.56 -5.86
N GLN A 255 -31.91 -0.38 -6.08
CA GLN A 255 -32.88 -0.82 -5.07
C GLN A 255 -32.25 -1.59 -3.91
N ASP A 256 -31.13 -2.30 -4.15
CA ASP A 256 -30.47 -3.10 -3.11
C ASP A 256 -29.34 -2.30 -2.40
N LEU A 257 -28.94 -1.16 -2.96
CA LEU A 257 -27.76 -0.42 -2.54
C LEU A 257 -28.06 0.59 -1.43
N LEU A 258 -29.18 1.32 -1.52
CA LEU A 258 -29.50 2.37 -0.55
C LEU A 258 -30.05 1.78 0.75
N GLY A 259 -29.45 2.16 1.89
CA GLY A 259 -29.83 1.68 3.22
C GLY A 259 -29.17 0.36 3.64
N ALA A 260 -28.55 -0.36 2.72
CA ALA A 260 -27.72 -1.53 3.01
C ALA A 260 -26.44 -1.15 3.75
N THR A 261 -25.90 -2.11 4.51
CA THR A 261 -24.60 -1.96 5.17
C THR A 261 -23.49 -2.11 4.13
N VAL A 262 -22.55 -1.18 4.10
CA VAL A 262 -21.42 -1.20 3.15
C VAL A 262 -20.63 -2.51 3.27
N THR A 263 -20.42 -3.00 4.50
CA THR A 263 -19.65 -4.23 4.77
C THR A 263 -20.28 -5.50 4.23
N ASP A 264 -21.60 -5.50 4.02
CA ASP A 264 -22.33 -6.68 3.53
C ASP A 264 -22.16 -6.82 2.01
N MET A 265 -22.09 -5.69 1.30
CA MET A 265 -21.96 -5.65 -0.16
C MET A 265 -20.50 -5.54 -0.63
N PHE A 266 -19.65 -4.92 0.19
CA PHE A 266 -18.29 -4.57 -0.17
C PHE A 266 -17.30 -5.11 0.85
N SER A 267 -16.31 -5.84 0.37
CA SER A 267 -15.17 -6.28 1.18
C SER A 267 -13.97 -5.39 0.93
N LEU A 268 -13.42 -4.84 2.02
CA LEU A 268 -12.18 -4.09 1.99
C LEU A 268 -11.01 -5.03 1.69
N ARG A 269 -10.28 -4.78 0.61
CA ARG A 269 -9.03 -5.49 0.29
C ARG A 269 -7.82 -4.71 0.78
N ARG A 270 -7.86 -3.38 0.63
CA ARG A 270 -6.78 -2.49 1.07
C ARG A 270 -7.33 -1.18 1.61
N PRO A 271 -6.71 -0.61 2.66
CA PRO A 271 -5.61 -1.19 3.45
C PRO A 271 -6.05 -2.43 4.24
N LEU A 272 -5.09 -3.23 4.74
CA LEU A 272 -5.36 -4.48 5.50
C LEU A 272 -5.82 -4.16 6.93
N VAL A 273 -6.96 -3.49 7.03
CA VAL A 273 -7.59 -3.08 8.29
C VAL A 273 -9.05 -3.52 8.30
N ASP A 274 -9.63 -3.60 9.49
CA ASP A 274 -11.06 -3.86 9.61
C ASP A 274 -11.85 -2.68 9.03
N PHE A 275 -12.85 -2.98 8.19
CA PHE A 275 -13.66 -1.98 7.52
C PHE A 275 -14.65 -1.32 8.51
N THR A 276 -14.17 -0.31 9.23
CA THR A 276 -14.90 0.39 10.30
C THR A 276 -14.82 1.91 10.11
N TRP A 277 -15.82 2.63 10.61
CA TRP A 277 -15.87 4.10 10.53
C TRP A 277 -14.62 4.78 11.10
N THR A 278 -14.11 4.29 12.23
CA THR A 278 -12.92 4.86 12.87
C THR A 278 -11.69 4.72 11.99
N ASN A 279 -11.49 3.55 11.39
CA ASN A 279 -10.34 3.32 10.52
C ASN A 279 -10.44 4.13 9.22
N THR A 280 -11.62 4.22 8.61
CA THR A 280 -11.82 5.01 7.39
C THR A 280 -11.65 6.51 7.64
N MET A 281 -12.05 7.00 8.81
CA MET A 281 -11.79 8.36 9.26
C MET A 281 -10.31 8.68 9.43
N CYS A 282 -9.54 7.76 10.01
CA CYS A 282 -8.10 7.97 10.22
C CYS A 282 -7.29 7.91 8.93
N LEU A 283 -7.73 7.12 7.95
CA LEU A 283 -6.96 6.79 6.75
C LEU A 283 -7.39 7.58 5.51
N GLN A 284 -7.96 8.78 5.66
CA GLN A 284 -8.51 9.58 4.54
C GLN A 284 -7.51 9.89 3.41
N LYS A 285 -6.20 9.90 3.72
CA LYS A 285 -5.13 10.18 2.75
C LYS A 285 -4.60 8.93 2.03
N VAL A 286 -5.04 7.74 2.47
CA VAL A 286 -4.61 6.45 1.91
C VAL A 286 -5.56 6.01 0.80
N ILE A 287 -5.02 5.35 -0.22
CA ILE A 287 -5.81 4.74 -1.29
C ILE A 287 -6.44 3.43 -0.80
N PHE A 288 -7.75 3.30 -0.97
CA PHE A 288 -8.55 2.13 -0.65
C PHE A 288 -8.81 1.29 -1.91
N GLU A 289 -8.71 -0.03 -1.75
CA GLU A 289 -9.21 -1.00 -2.73
C GLU A 289 -10.36 -1.78 -2.11
N VAL A 290 -11.52 -1.68 -2.73
CA VAL A 290 -12.77 -2.28 -2.25
C VAL A 290 -13.28 -3.22 -3.33
N GLU A 291 -13.57 -4.45 -2.95
CA GLU A 291 -14.15 -5.46 -3.82
C GLU A 291 -15.65 -5.57 -3.56
N TRP A 292 -16.45 -5.36 -4.60
CA TRP A 292 -17.86 -5.68 -4.57
C TRP A 292 -18.06 -7.19 -4.78
N ARG A 293 -18.82 -7.82 -3.87
CA ARG A 293 -19.17 -9.23 -3.95
C ARG A 293 -20.65 -9.35 -4.30
N LYS A 294 -20.93 -9.97 -5.44
CA LYS A 294 -22.28 -10.44 -5.74
C LYS A 294 -22.44 -11.84 -5.16
N GLU A 295 -23.11 -11.96 -4.02
CA GLU A 295 -23.73 -13.24 -3.68
C GLU A 295 -24.92 -13.42 -4.62
N GLU A 296 -24.78 -14.33 -5.58
CA GLU A 296 -25.97 -14.83 -6.26
C GLU A 296 -26.75 -15.65 -5.24
N ILE A 297 -27.74 -15.02 -4.61
CA ILE A 297 -28.82 -15.75 -3.95
C ILE A 297 -29.55 -16.49 -5.07
N GLN A 298 -29.11 -17.72 -5.37
CA GLN A 298 -29.92 -18.69 -6.08
C GLN A 298 -31.18 -18.91 -5.24
N LYS A 299 -32.25 -18.20 -5.56
CA LYS A 299 -33.61 -18.66 -5.30
C LYS A 299 -33.87 -19.81 -6.28
N ASP A 300 -33.25 -20.96 -6.04
CA ASP A 300 -33.62 -22.21 -6.69
C ASP A 300 -34.96 -22.66 -6.09
N ASN A 301 -36.04 -22.14 -6.66
CA ASN A 301 -37.33 -22.83 -6.64
C ASN A 301 -37.73 -23.12 -8.09
N SER A 302 -37.78 -24.42 -8.40
CA SER A 302 -38.44 -25.05 -9.56
C SER A 302 -37.73 -24.98 -10.93
N THR A 303 -36.92 -26.01 -11.22
CA THR A 303 -37.20 -27.11 -12.18
C THR A 303 -35.89 -27.69 -12.70
N LEU A 304 -35.63 -28.96 -12.34
CA LEU A 304 -34.50 -29.71 -12.85
C LEU A 304 -34.60 -29.86 -14.38
N LYS A 305 -33.68 -29.24 -15.12
CA LYS A 305 -33.27 -29.72 -16.44
C LYS A 305 -31.85 -30.29 -16.34
N PRO A 306 -31.53 -31.42 -16.99
CA PRO A 306 -30.19 -32.00 -16.93
C PRO A 306 -29.19 -31.07 -17.62
N ARG A 307 -28.17 -30.65 -16.87
CA ARG A 307 -27.02 -29.87 -17.35
C ARG A 307 -26.28 -30.65 -18.45
N ARG A 308 -26.03 -30.02 -19.60
CA ARG A 308 -25.10 -30.55 -20.61
C ARG A 308 -23.66 -30.24 -20.19
N LEU A 309 -22.76 -31.18 -20.44
CA LEU A 309 -21.33 -31.04 -20.17
C LEU A 309 -20.74 -30.02 -21.15
N GLY A 310 -20.53 -28.78 -20.69
CA GLY A 310 -20.07 -27.66 -21.52
C GLY A 310 -20.42 -26.26 -20.99
N ASP A 311 -21.34 -26.15 -20.02
CA ASP A 311 -21.66 -24.85 -19.41
C ASP A 311 -20.54 -24.41 -18.45
N GLU A 312 -19.67 -23.51 -18.92
CA GLU A 312 -18.77 -22.75 -18.07
C GLU A 312 -19.55 -22.09 -16.94
N LYS A 313 -19.02 -22.16 -15.71
CA LYS A 313 -19.64 -21.52 -14.54
C LYS A 313 -19.92 -20.05 -14.86
N PRO A 314 -21.09 -19.48 -14.49
CA PRO A 314 -21.30 -18.06 -14.61
C PRO A 314 -20.16 -17.37 -13.85
N HIS A 315 -19.36 -16.58 -14.58
CA HIS A 315 -18.23 -15.88 -14.00
C HIS A 315 -18.79 -14.98 -12.89
N SER A 316 -18.39 -15.24 -11.65
CA SER A 316 -18.74 -14.37 -10.52
C SER A 316 -18.25 -12.98 -10.85
N LYS A 317 -19.19 -12.05 -11.11
CA LYS A 317 -18.88 -10.65 -11.47
C LYS A 317 -18.25 -9.98 -10.25
N ARG A 318 -16.92 -10.00 -10.18
CA ARG A 318 -16.13 -9.29 -9.19
C ARG A 318 -15.77 -7.93 -9.75
N LEU A 319 -16.12 -6.88 -9.03
CA LEU A 319 -15.74 -5.52 -9.38
C LEU A 319 -14.78 -5.00 -8.32
N LEU A 320 -13.59 -4.58 -8.75
CA LEU A 320 -12.61 -3.94 -7.90
C LEU A 320 -12.70 -2.43 -8.12
N LEU A 321 -12.87 -1.70 -7.03
CA LEU A 321 -12.93 -0.25 -7.01
C LEU A 321 -11.73 0.27 -6.24
N ARG A 322 -10.96 1.19 -6.85
CA ARG A 322 -9.83 1.85 -6.21
C ARG A 322 -10.11 3.34 -6.07
N GLY A 323 -9.85 3.91 -4.90
CA GLY A 323 -10.24 5.29 -4.64
C GLY A 323 -9.79 5.82 -3.29
N GLN A 324 -10.18 7.04 -2.97
CA GLN A 324 -9.93 7.65 -1.67
C GLN A 324 -11.23 7.86 -0.91
N MET A 325 -11.16 7.75 0.42
CA MET A 325 -12.28 8.03 1.32
C MET A 325 -12.13 9.44 1.89
N LYS A 326 -13.14 10.28 1.70
CA LYS A 326 -13.14 11.66 2.17
C LYS A 326 -14.35 11.95 3.04
N TYR A 327 -14.10 12.45 4.24
CA TYR A 327 -15.18 12.88 5.12
C TYR A 327 -15.70 14.26 4.69
N ILE A 328 -17.02 14.36 4.50
CA ILE A 328 -17.71 15.60 4.14
C ILE A 328 -18.52 16.03 5.36
N LYS A 329 -18.07 17.12 6.00
CA LYS A 329 -18.66 17.63 7.26
C LYS A 329 -20.14 17.96 7.11
N ASP A 330 -20.54 18.57 6.00
CA ASP A 330 -21.92 19.01 5.77
C ASP A 330 -22.91 17.84 5.66
N TRP A 331 -22.43 16.65 5.27
CA TRP A 331 -23.25 15.45 5.13
C TRP A 331 -23.13 14.50 6.33
N ASP A 332 -22.19 14.78 7.24
CA ASP A 332 -21.72 13.83 8.26
C ASP A 332 -21.51 12.41 7.70
N ALA A 333 -20.87 12.35 6.54
CA ALA A 333 -20.73 11.12 5.76
C ALA A 333 -19.35 11.02 5.10
N ILE A 334 -18.92 9.80 4.84
CA ILE A 334 -17.73 9.51 4.05
C ILE A 334 -18.15 9.26 2.61
N ALA A 335 -17.55 10.02 1.69
CA ALA A 335 -17.61 9.77 0.27
C ALA A 335 -16.37 8.98 -0.17
N PHE A 336 -16.58 7.77 -0.67
CA PHE A 336 -15.57 7.00 -1.39
C PHE A 336 -15.62 7.39 -2.86
N LEU A 337 -14.62 8.17 -3.28
CA LEU A 337 -14.40 8.58 -4.66
C LEU A 337 -13.54 7.53 -5.32
N CYS A 338 -14.10 6.76 -6.23
CA CYS A 338 -13.44 5.58 -6.76
C CYS A 338 -13.55 5.44 -8.26
N THR A 339 -12.64 4.64 -8.80
CA THR A 339 -12.55 4.30 -10.20
C THR A 339 -12.50 2.77 -10.29
N PRO A 340 -13.25 2.15 -11.21
CA PRO A 340 -13.16 0.71 -11.42
C PRO A 340 -11.77 0.35 -11.95
N LEU A 341 -11.13 -0.63 -11.30
CA LEU A 341 -9.86 -1.18 -11.75
C LEU A 341 -10.10 -2.14 -12.91
N LEU A 342 -9.84 -1.65 -14.12
CA LEU A 342 -10.00 -2.37 -15.37
C LEU A 342 -8.63 -2.41 -16.07
N GLY A 343 -8.11 -3.60 -16.35
CA GLY A 343 -6.84 -3.75 -17.05
C GLY A 343 -7.00 -3.73 -18.57
N ASN A 344 -8.05 -4.39 -19.06
CA ASN A 344 -8.21 -4.71 -20.48
C ASN A 344 -9.68 -4.54 -20.92
N LEU A 345 -9.91 -4.51 -22.23
CA LEU A 345 -11.27 -4.46 -22.79
C LEU A 345 -12.12 -5.68 -22.41
N ASP A 346 -11.51 -6.85 -22.22
CA ASP A 346 -12.21 -8.05 -21.78
C ASP A 346 -12.77 -7.92 -20.37
N ASP A 347 -12.08 -7.21 -19.48
CA ASP A 347 -12.54 -6.96 -18.12
C ASP A 347 -13.75 -6.00 -18.11
N MET A 348 -13.77 -5.04 -19.04
CA MET A 348 -14.93 -4.18 -19.26
C MET A 348 -16.16 -4.98 -19.69
N LEU A 349 -16.00 -5.91 -20.63
CA LEU A 349 -17.09 -6.78 -21.08
C LEU A 349 -17.60 -7.68 -19.95
N LYS A 350 -16.70 -8.26 -19.14
CA LYS A 350 -17.06 -9.11 -18.00
C LYS A 350 -17.81 -8.34 -16.91
N THR A 351 -17.35 -7.13 -16.60
CA THR A 351 -17.97 -6.28 -15.58
C THR A 351 -19.26 -5.63 -16.08
N GLY A 352 -19.40 -5.42 -17.39
CA GLY A 352 -20.53 -4.72 -18.01
C GLY A 352 -20.40 -3.20 -17.93
N ILE A 353 -19.16 -2.68 -17.80
CA ILE A 353 -18.85 -1.25 -17.81
C ILE A 353 -18.44 -0.86 -19.23
N TYR A 354 -18.97 0.24 -19.74
CA TYR A 354 -18.64 0.75 -21.08
C TYR A 354 -17.69 1.93 -21.01
N LEU A 355 -17.02 2.23 -22.13
CA LEU A 355 -16.08 3.35 -22.22
C LEU A 355 -16.76 4.71 -21.94
N HIS A 356 -18.05 4.80 -22.25
CA HIS A 356 -18.89 5.97 -21.94
C HIS A 356 -19.11 6.18 -20.44
N ASP A 357 -19.05 5.11 -19.65
CA ASP A 357 -19.29 5.17 -18.21
C ASP A 357 -18.08 5.74 -17.46
N LEU A 358 -16.89 5.72 -18.08
CA LEU A 358 -15.64 6.20 -17.49
C LEU A 358 -15.52 7.73 -17.61
N ASN A 359 -14.97 8.34 -16.57
CA ASN A 359 -14.73 9.79 -16.54
C ASN A 359 -13.70 10.19 -17.60
N MET A 360 -13.94 11.34 -18.26
CA MET A 360 -12.97 11.91 -19.22
C MET A 360 -11.82 12.66 -18.55
N PHE A 361 -11.97 13.04 -17.28
CA PHE A 361 -10.97 13.81 -16.53
C PHE A 361 -10.08 12.94 -15.63
N ASP A 362 -10.33 11.62 -15.59
CA ASP A 362 -9.47 10.65 -14.91
C ASP A 362 -8.75 9.80 -15.97
N ASN A 363 -7.64 9.19 -15.58
CA ASN A 363 -6.80 8.35 -16.44
C ASN A 363 -7.38 6.95 -16.66
N SER A 364 -8.58 6.65 -16.14
CA SER A 364 -9.20 5.32 -16.24
C SER A 364 -9.42 4.89 -17.68
N ARG A 365 -9.82 5.82 -18.55
CA ARG A 365 -10.04 5.57 -19.98
C ARG A 365 -8.73 5.25 -20.69
N ASP A 366 -7.71 6.06 -20.43
CA ASP A 366 -6.39 5.90 -21.03
C ASP A 366 -5.71 4.62 -20.53
N LEU A 367 -5.91 4.25 -19.26
CA LEU A 367 -5.35 3.03 -18.68
C LEU A 367 -5.87 1.76 -19.36
N VAL A 368 -7.16 1.68 -19.65
CA VAL A 368 -7.72 0.52 -20.37
C VAL A 368 -7.15 0.44 -21.79
N LEU A 369 -7.07 1.57 -22.49
CA LEU A 369 -6.55 1.62 -23.85
C LEU A 369 -5.05 1.30 -23.91
N ALA A 370 -4.27 1.82 -22.96
CA ALA A 370 -2.85 1.51 -22.81
C ALA A 370 -2.64 0.05 -22.39
N GLY A 371 -3.49 -0.51 -21.54
CA GLY A 371 -3.44 -1.93 -21.15
C GLY A 371 -3.59 -2.85 -22.35
N GLN A 372 -4.48 -2.52 -23.29
CA GLN A 372 -4.60 -3.25 -24.55
C GLN A 372 -3.33 -3.15 -25.39
N GLN A 373 -2.72 -1.97 -25.50
CA GLN A 373 -1.47 -1.77 -26.23
C GLN A 373 -0.32 -2.56 -25.61
N CYS A 374 -0.14 -2.48 -24.29
CA CYS A 374 0.88 -3.24 -23.57
C CYS A 374 0.68 -4.75 -23.72
N ALA A 375 -0.57 -5.24 -23.72
CA ALA A 375 -0.86 -6.65 -23.96
C ALA A 375 -0.44 -7.07 -25.38
N SER A 376 -0.77 -6.27 -26.39
CA SER A 376 -0.34 -6.52 -27.78
C SER A 376 1.18 -6.45 -27.96
N ASP A 377 1.85 -5.48 -27.34
CA ASP A 377 3.30 -5.35 -27.39
C ASP A 377 4.01 -6.53 -26.71
N LEU A 378 3.46 -7.00 -25.58
CA LEU A 378 3.95 -8.18 -24.88
C LEU A 378 3.76 -9.43 -25.74
N GLU A 379 2.59 -9.61 -26.36
CA GLU A 379 2.30 -10.74 -27.26
C GLU A 379 3.26 -10.74 -28.46
N TYR A 380 3.44 -9.60 -29.11
CA TYR A 380 4.42 -9.44 -30.19
C TYR A 380 5.86 -9.76 -29.74
N SER A 381 6.25 -9.31 -28.53
CA SER A 381 7.57 -9.61 -27.96
C SER A 381 7.75 -11.09 -27.66
N MET A 382 6.70 -11.76 -27.17
CA MET A 382 6.68 -13.21 -26.92
C MET A 382 6.78 -14.00 -28.22
N GLU A 383 6.04 -13.61 -29.26
CA GLU A 383 6.12 -14.21 -30.60
C GLU A 383 7.54 -14.08 -31.15
N LYS A 384 8.17 -12.90 -31.05
CA LYS A 384 9.54 -12.68 -31.50
C LYS A 384 10.57 -13.52 -30.73
N ALA A 385 10.39 -13.68 -29.42
CA ALA A 385 11.25 -14.54 -28.60
C ALA A 385 11.11 -16.02 -29.01
N SER A 386 9.88 -16.51 -29.18
CA SER A 386 9.63 -17.88 -29.66
C SER A 386 10.12 -18.13 -31.09
N GLY A 387 10.04 -17.12 -31.96
CA GLY A 387 10.62 -17.13 -33.30
C GLY A 387 12.15 -17.16 -33.27
N SER A 388 12.77 -16.55 -32.26
CA SER A 388 14.22 -16.53 -32.08
C SER A 388 14.73 -17.86 -31.50
N ASP A 389 14.00 -18.46 -30.55
CA ASP A 389 14.32 -19.79 -30.01
C ASP A 389 14.19 -20.88 -31.08
N THR A 390 13.15 -20.83 -31.91
CA THR A 390 13.01 -21.75 -33.05
C THR A 390 14.07 -21.52 -34.14
N MET A 391 14.57 -20.29 -34.31
CA MET A 391 15.71 -20.01 -35.18
C MET A 391 17.02 -20.56 -34.58
N PHE A 392 17.21 -20.44 -33.26
CA PHE A 392 18.35 -20.99 -32.53
C PHE A 392 18.38 -22.53 -32.57
N GLU A 393 17.24 -23.18 -32.36
CA GLU A 393 17.10 -24.64 -32.52
C GLU A 393 17.42 -25.09 -33.95
N ARG A 394 16.94 -24.36 -34.97
CA ARG A 394 17.28 -24.65 -36.38
C ARG A 394 18.76 -24.46 -36.69
N LEU A 395 19.43 -23.49 -36.06
CA LEU A 395 20.87 -23.27 -36.20
C LEU A 395 21.68 -24.39 -35.53
N ILE A 396 21.28 -24.84 -34.34
CA ILE A 396 21.91 -25.98 -33.64
C ILE A 396 21.72 -27.28 -34.42
N CYS A 397 20.53 -27.53 -34.98
CA CYS A 397 20.30 -28.70 -35.84
C CYS A 397 21.14 -28.64 -37.13
N ARG A 398 21.37 -27.45 -37.70
CA ARG A 398 22.22 -27.28 -38.90
C ARG A 398 23.71 -27.45 -38.59
N SER A 399 24.21 -27.01 -37.44
CA SER A 399 25.61 -27.23 -37.06
C SER A 399 25.90 -28.70 -36.75
N ASN A 400 24.94 -29.44 -36.19
CA ASN A 400 25.08 -30.89 -35.93
C ASN A 400 24.88 -31.77 -37.18
N SER A 401 24.59 -31.16 -38.34
CA SER A 401 24.44 -31.86 -39.62
C SER A 401 25.64 -31.64 -40.56
N ILE A 402 26.71 -30.98 -40.09
CA ILE A 402 27.93 -30.66 -40.87
C ILE A 402 29.17 -31.44 -40.37
N GLU A 403 29.04 -32.27 -39.34
CA GLU A 403 29.98 -33.40 -39.07
C GLU A 403 29.45 -34.68 -39.75
#